data_AF-A0A522NDL6-F1
#
_entry.id   AF-A0A522NDL6-F1
#
_cell.length_a   1.000
_cell.length_b   1.000
_cell.length_c   1.000
_cell.angle_alpha   90.00
_cell.angle_beta   90.00
_cell.angle_gamma   90.00
#
_symmetry.space_group_name_H-M   'P 1'
#
loop_
_entity.id
_entity.type
_entity.pdbx_description
1 polymer ?
#
loop_
_entity_poly.entity_id
_entity_poly.type
_entity_poly.pdbx_seq_one_letter_code
_entity_poly.pdbx_strand_id
1 'polypeptide(L)'
;MPSRPRPGARPSDWLTLSEASDWLGVSPATLRRWGDAGRVRVFTTPGGHRRFSRTGLHRLLPAEHPGRPSVERLGLTPDRLNRVYRRRAHEVALQAPWLAELDEAAREQFRVRGRRLTGYLLGWLDIEASGTGDPETADHPLHEASTLAAEYGRESAGRGWSLSQTVEG
;
A
#
# COMPACT_ATOMS: atom_id res chain seq x y z
N MET A 1 23.37 32.56 -11.77
CA MET A 1 23.51 32.55 -10.31
C MET A 1 22.12 32.59 -9.68
N PRO A 2 21.51 31.47 -9.25
CA PRO A 2 20.27 31.56 -8.49
C PRO A 2 20.58 31.90 -7.03
N SER A 3 19.90 32.94 -6.54
CA SER A 3 20.06 33.56 -5.22
C SER A 3 19.68 32.61 -4.09
N ARG A 4 20.55 32.46 -3.08
CA ARG A 4 20.25 31.76 -1.81
C ARG A 4 19.11 32.46 -1.06
N PRO A 5 18.12 31.72 -0.52
CA PRO A 5 17.07 32.33 0.32
C PRO A 5 17.62 32.71 1.72
N ARG A 6 17.17 33.85 2.24
CA ARG A 6 17.52 34.37 3.58
C ARG A 6 16.84 33.54 4.68
N PRO A 7 17.54 33.19 5.78
CA PRO A 7 16.94 32.49 6.90
C PRO A 7 16.12 33.47 7.75
N GLY A 8 14.81 33.21 7.90
CA GLY A 8 13.91 33.97 8.78
C GLY A 8 12.63 34.52 8.15
N ALA A 9 12.46 34.44 6.83
CA ALA A 9 11.17 34.73 6.22
C ALA A 9 10.22 33.56 6.48
N ARG A 10 9.09 33.80 7.18
CA ARG A 10 7.98 32.84 7.14
C ARG A 10 7.70 32.55 5.66
N PRO A 11 7.65 31.28 5.22
CA PRO A 11 7.34 31.01 3.83
C PRO A 11 6.03 31.72 3.50
N SER A 12 6.00 32.52 2.43
CA SER A 12 4.79 33.24 2.09
C SER A 12 3.63 32.26 1.97
N ASP A 13 2.51 32.56 2.62
CA ASP A 13 1.28 31.74 2.55
C ASP A 13 0.74 31.60 1.13
N TRP A 14 1.36 32.31 0.18
CA TRP A 14 1.02 32.41 -1.22
C TRP A 14 2.24 32.15 -2.08
N LEU A 15 2.15 31.12 -2.91
CA LEU A 15 3.19 30.69 -3.83
C LEU A 15 2.88 31.18 -5.25
N THR A 16 3.92 31.47 -6.03
CA THR A 16 3.80 31.63 -7.48
C THR A 16 3.40 30.31 -8.14
N LEU A 17 3.02 30.37 -9.42
CA LEU A 17 2.69 29.16 -10.19
C LEU A 17 3.87 28.17 -10.21
N SER A 18 5.09 28.63 -10.45
CA SER A 18 6.27 27.77 -10.51
C SER A 18 6.57 27.14 -9.16
N GLU A 19 6.64 27.94 -8.09
CA GLU A 19 6.89 27.43 -6.73
C GLU A 19 5.85 26.39 -6.31
N ALA A 20 4.57 26.61 -6.61
CA ALA A 20 3.51 25.67 -6.28
C ALA A 20 3.52 24.41 -7.16
N SER A 21 3.92 24.53 -8.43
CA SER A 21 4.06 23.39 -9.35
C SER A 21 5.22 22.49 -8.94
N ASP A 22 6.36 23.10 -8.63
CA ASP A 22 7.56 22.42 -8.14
C ASP A 22 7.28 21.76 -6.78
N TRP A 23 6.55 22.43 -5.89
CA TRP A 23 6.20 21.90 -4.58
C TRP A 23 5.26 20.68 -4.64
N LEU A 24 4.30 20.67 -5.57
CA LEU A 24 3.36 19.55 -5.74
C LEU A 24 3.85 18.45 -6.69
N GLY A 25 4.93 18.69 -7.44
CA GLY A 25 5.39 17.76 -8.48
C GLY A 25 4.41 17.63 -9.66
N VAL A 26 3.65 18.69 -9.97
CA VAL A 26 2.67 18.70 -11.07
C VAL A 26 3.01 19.77 -12.10
N SER A 27 2.52 19.61 -13.34
CA SER A 27 2.75 20.63 -14.37
C SER A 27 2.03 21.95 -14.07
N PRO A 28 2.60 23.12 -14.47
CA PRO A 28 1.93 24.42 -14.33
C PRO A 28 0.54 24.48 -14.97
N ALA A 29 0.33 23.75 -16.07
CA ALA A 29 -0.98 23.65 -16.72
C ALA A 29 -2.03 22.95 -15.84
N THR A 30 -1.62 21.89 -15.13
CA THR A 30 -2.48 21.18 -14.18
C THR A 30 -2.87 22.07 -13.01
N LEU A 31 -1.90 22.81 -12.47
CA LEU A 31 -2.13 23.71 -11.36
C LEU A 31 -3.03 24.90 -11.73
N ARG A 32 -2.90 25.45 -12.95
CA ARG A 32 -3.83 26.45 -13.47
C ARG A 32 -5.25 25.91 -13.53
N ARG A 33 -5.45 24.73 -14.11
CA ARG A 33 -6.75 24.05 -14.20
C ARG A 33 -7.39 23.84 -12.83
N TRP A 34 -6.59 23.51 -11.82
CA TRP A 34 -7.08 23.35 -10.45
C TRP A 34 -7.48 24.68 -9.79
N GLY A 35 -6.74 25.75 -10.06
CA GLY A 35 -7.13 27.10 -9.65
C GLY A 35 -8.43 27.55 -10.31
N ASP A 36 -8.57 27.34 -11.62
CA ASP A 36 -9.79 27.68 -12.37
C ASP A 36 -11.01 26.88 -11.90
N ALA A 37 -10.80 25.62 -11.54
CA ALA A 37 -11.85 24.75 -10.98
C ALA A 37 -12.14 24.98 -9.49
N GLY A 38 -11.50 25.97 -8.84
CA GLY A 38 -11.69 26.27 -7.42
C GLY A 38 -11.16 25.21 -6.45
N ARG A 39 -10.36 24.23 -6.92
CA ARG A 39 -9.78 23.18 -6.08
C ARG A 39 -8.66 23.70 -5.18
N VAL A 40 -8.05 24.80 -5.57
CA VAL A 40 -7.04 25.51 -4.78
C VAL A 40 -7.48 26.96 -4.65
N ARG A 41 -7.32 27.54 -3.45
CA ARG A 41 -7.55 28.97 -3.26
C ARG A 41 -6.48 29.76 -4.03
N VAL A 42 -6.93 30.58 -4.97
CA VAL A 42 -6.08 31.45 -5.81
C VAL A 42 -6.51 32.89 -5.64
N PHE A 43 -5.56 33.82 -5.71
CA PHE A 43 -5.85 35.23 -5.97
C PHE A 43 -4.95 35.76 -7.09
N THR A 44 -5.37 36.86 -7.69
CA THR A 44 -4.62 37.53 -8.77
C THR A 44 -4.12 38.87 -8.26
N THR A 45 -2.83 39.13 -8.43
CA THR A 45 -2.25 40.44 -8.09
C THR A 45 -2.73 41.51 -9.09
N PRO A 46 -2.64 42.81 -8.77
CA PRO A 46 -2.96 43.88 -9.72
C PRO A 46 -2.20 43.78 -11.06
N GLY A 47 -1.03 43.15 -11.08
CA GLY A 47 -0.24 42.87 -12.29
C GLY A 47 -0.66 41.61 -13.06
N GLY A 48 -1.79 40.97 -12.73
CA GLY A 48 -2.32 39.82 -13.46
C GLY A 48 -1.71 38.46 -13.09
N HIS A 49 -0.74 38.40 -12.17
CA HIS A 49 -0.10 37.14 -11.78
C HIS A 49 -0.93 36.40 -10.72
N ARG A 50 -1.13 35.09 -10.93
CA ARG A 50 -1.81 34.20 -9.98
C ARG A 50 -0.91 33.81 -8.82
N ARG A 51 -1.51 33.73 -7.64
CA ARG A 51 -0.89 33.31 -6.39
C ARG A 51 -1.73 32.22 -5.75
N PHE A 52 -1.09 31.12 -5.34
CA PHE A 52 -1.73 29.91 -4.85
C PHE A 52 -1.51 29.77 -3.34
N SER A 53 -2.58 29.53 -2.58
CA SER A 53 -2.47 29.39 -1.13
C SER A 53 -1.72 28.12 -0.76
N ARG A 54 -0.64 28.25 0.03
CA ARG A 54 0.12 27.11 0.55
C ARG A 54 -0.76 26.15 1.35
N THR A 55 -1.65 26.67 2.20
CA THR A 55 -2.63 25.85 2.94
C THR A 55 -3.62 25.14 2.01
N GLY A 56 -4.06 25.82 0.95
CA GLY A 56 -4.92 25.22 -0.08
C GLY A 56 -4.22 24.09 -0.84
N LEU A 57 -2.93 24.29 -1.16
CA LEU A 57 -2.10 23.27 -1.81
C LEU A 57 -1.84 22.07 -0.88
N HIS A 58 -1.61 22.31 0.42
CA HIS A 58 -1.48 21.23 1.42
C HIS A 58 -2.70 20.32 1.49
N ARG A 59 -3.90 20.84 1.27
CA ARG A 59 -5.13 20.02 1.23
C ARG A 59 -5.24 19.13 0.00
N LEU A 60 -4.43 19.38 -1.04
CA LEU A 60 -4.38 18.53 -2.22
C LEU A 60 -3.41 17.36 -2.07
N LEU A 61 -2.47 17.45 -1.13
CA LEU A 61 -1.66 16.29 -0.79
C LEU A 61 -2.60 15.24 -0.20
N PRO A 62 -2.40 13.94 -0.50
CA PRO A 62 -3.03 12.89 0.27
C PRO A 62 -2.82 13.23 1.73
N ALA A 63 -3.90 13.25 2.53
CA ALA A 63 -3.72 13.27 3.97
C ALA A 63 -2.72 12.15 4.30
N GLU A 64 -1.72 12.45 5.14
CA GLU A 64 -1.01 11.39 5.85
C GLU A 64 -2.10 10.45 6.31
N HIS A 65 -2.09 9.22 5.79
CA HIS A 65 -3.24 8.34 5.90
C HIS A 65 -3.59 8.31 7.39
N PRO A 66 -4.79 8.76 7.82
CA PRO A 66 -5.20 8.52 9.19
C PRO A 66 -5.07 7.01 9.34
N GLY A 67 -4.08 6.57 10.14
CA GLY A 67 -3.47 5.25 10.03
C GLY A 67 -4.53 4.23 9.70
N ARG A 68 -4.40 3.55 8.55
CA ARG A 68 -5.38 2.55 8.12
C ARG A 68 -5.71 1.71 9.36
N PRO A 69 -6.97 1.51 9.73
CA PRO A 69 -7.29 0.81 10.96
C PRO A 69 -6.52 -0.52 10.94
N SER A 70 -5.71 -0.76 11.98
CA SER A 70 -4.90 -1.98 12.03
C SER A 70 -5.81 -3.19 11.84
N VAL A 71 -5.28 -4.22 11.20
CA VAL A 71 -6.05 -5.41 10.88
C VAL A 71 -6.48 -6.09 12.19
N GLU A 72 -5.66 -5.97 13.24
CA GLU A 72 -6.02 -6.30 14.62
C GLU A 72 -7.26 -5.51 15.13
N ARG A 73 -7.34 -4.19 14.90
CA ARG A 73 -8.51 -3.37 15.31
C ARG A 73 -9.80 -3.74 14.59
N LEU A 74 -9.71 -4.33 13.40
CA LEU A 74 -10.83 -4.92 12.67
C LEU A 74 -11.18 -6.34 13.16
N GLY A 75 -10.45 -6.85 14.16
CA GLY A 75 -10.61 -8.18 14.74
C GLY A 75 -10.18 -9.30 13.79
N LEU A 76 -9.35 -9.01 12.80
CA LEU A 76 -8.88 -9.96 11.80
C LEU A 76 -7.56 -10.58 12.26
N THR A 77 -7.63 -11.45 13.26
CA THR A 77 -6.46 -12.21 13.72
C THR A 77 -6.11 -13.34 12.74
N PRO A 78 -4.84 -13.81 12.71
CA PRO A 78 -4.46 -14.98 11.93
C PRO A 78 -5.38 -16.17 12.19
N ASP A 79 -5.69 -16.48 13.46
CA ASP A 79 -6.56 -17.59 13.82
C ASP A 79 -7.99 -17.43 13.33
N ARG A 80 -8.53 -16.20 13.34
CA ARG A 80 -9.88 -15.93 12.83
C ARG A 80 -9.91 -16.08 11.32
N LEU A 81 -8.92 -15.54 10.60
CA LEU A 81 -8.81 -15.70 9.15
C LEU A 81 -8.64 -17.18 8.78
N ASN A 82 -7.75 -17.91 9.46
CA ASN A 82 -7.57 -19.35 9.28
C ASN A 82 -8.86 -20.15 9.55
N ARG A 83 -9.69 -19.71 10.51
CA ARG A 83 -10.99 -20.33 10.80
C ARG A 83 -12.02 -20.06 9.70
N VAL A 84 -12.06 -18.83 9.17
CA VAL A 84 -12.92 -18.45 8.05
C VAL A 84 -12.51 -19.19 6.78
N TYR A 85 -11.21 -19.24 6.48
CA TYR A 85 -10.66 -20.01 5.37
C TYR A 85 -10.99 -21.49 5.52
N ARG A 86 -10.80 -22.12 6.69
CA ARG A 86 -11.21 -23.53 6.90
C ARG A 86 -12.70 -23.77 6.63
N ARG A 87 -13.57 -22.85 7.04
CA ARG A 87 -15.02 -22.97 6.80
C ARG A 87 -15.35 -22.90 5.31
N ARG A 88 -14.62 -22.09 4.53
CA ARG A 88 -14.80 -21.94 3.08
C ARG A 88 -13.90 -22.83 2.22
N ALA A 89 -12.93 -23.51 2.82
CA ALA A 89 -11.97 -24.33 2.12
C ALA A 89 -12.65 -25.45 1.33
N HIS A 90 -13.78 -25.97 1.82
CA HIS A 90 -14.58 -26.93 1.08
C HIS A 90 -15.13 -26.35 -0.22
N GLU A 91 -15.65 -25.11 -0.22
CA GLU A 91 -16.17 -24.43 -1.42
C GLU A 91 -15.05 -24.13 -2.43
N VAL A 92 -13.86 -23.75 -1.94
CA VAL A 92 -12.67 -23.53 -2.78
C VAL A 92 -12.14 -24.84 -3.35
N ALA A 93 -12.11 -25.91 -2.56
CA ALA A 93 -11.68 -27.25 -3.01
C ALA A 93 -12.59 -27.79 -4.13
N LEU A 94 -13.87 -27.41 -4.17
CA LEU A 94 -14.76 -27.74 -5.29
C LEU A 94 -14.38 -27.03 -6.60
N GLN A 95 -13.65 -25.92 -6.53
CA GLN A 95 -13.16 -25.17 -7.69
C GLN A 95 -11.76 -25.63 -8.15
N ALA A 96 -11.08 -26.45 -7.37
CA ALA A 96 -9.74 -26.98 -7.64
C ALA A 96 -9.73 -28.51 -7.48
N PRO A 97 -10.17 -29.29 -8.50
CA PRO A 97 -10.33 -30.75 -8.40
C PRO A 97 -9.08 -31.50 -7.93
N TRP A 98 -7.89 -31.00 -8.30
CA TRP A 98 -6.59 -31.56 -7.89
C TRP A 98 -6.32 -31.44 -6.39
N LEU A 99 -6.97 -30.48 -5.70
CA LEU A 99 -6.85 -30.30 -4.24
C LEU A 99 -7.48 -31.47 -3.47
N ALA A 100 -8.50 -32.11 -4.07
CA ALA A 100 -9.13 -33.31 -3.52
C ALA A 100 -8.21 -34.54 -3.62
N GLU A 101 -7.34 -34.57 -4.63
CA GLU A 101 -6.39 -35.66 -4.90
C GLU A 101 -5.17 -35.65 -3.97
N LEU A 102 -4.92 -34.53 -3.27
CA LEU A 102 -3.83 -34.43 -2.29
C LEU A 102 -4.03 -35.42 -1.14
N ASP A 103 -2.97 -36.08 -0.69
CA ASP A 103 -3.01 -36.85 0.55
C ASP A 103 -3.06 -35.95 1.79
N GLU A 104 -3.32 -36.53 2.96
CA GLU A 104 -3.45 -35.73 4.19
C GLU A 104 -2.13 -35.04 4.58
N ALA A 105 -0.98 -35.64 4.22
CA ALA A 105 0.33 -35.06 4.49
C ALA A 105 0.55 -33.79 3.65
N ALA A 106 0.23 -33.81 2.37
CA ALA A 106 0.27 -32.66 1.48
C ALA A 106 -0.74 -31.61 1.93
N ARG A 107 -1.97 -32.00 2.28
CA ARG A 107 -2.97 -31.06 2.81
C ARG A 107 -2.48 -30.35 4.08
N GLU A 108 -1.84 -31.06 5.01
CA GLU A 108 -1.31 -30.40 6.20
C GLU A 108 -0.15 -29.44 5.87
N GLN A 109 0.70 -29.78 4.90
CA GLN A 109 1.74 -28.86 4.42
C GLN A 109 1.14 -27.56 3.85
N PHE A 110 0.07 -27.65 3.06
CA PHE A 110 -0.68 -26.48 2.59
C PHE A 110 -1.23 -25.66 3.75
N ARG A 111 -1.83 -26.31 4.75
CA ARG A 111 -2.37 -25.61 5.92
C ARG A 111 -1.28 -24.88 6.71
N VAL A 112 -0.13 -25.51 6.96
CA VAL A 112 1.01 -24.88 7.64
C VAL A 112 1.50 -23.66 6.88
N ARG A 113 1.68 -23.77 5.57
CA ARG A 113 2.14 -22.67 4.72
C ARG A 113 1.15 -21.52 4.66
N GLY A 114 -0.14 -21.81 4.46
CA GLY A 114 -1.20 -20.80 4.45
C GLY A 114 -1.28 -20.02 5.77
N ARG A 115 -1.12 -20.70 6.92
CA ARG A 115 -1.05 -20.05 8.24
C ARG A 115 0.13 -19.09 8.34
N ARG A 116 1.32 -19.49 7.89
CA ARG A 116 2.54 -18.66 7.91
C ARG A 116 2.42 -17.45 6.99
N LEU A 117 1.97 -17.66 5.75
CA LEU A 117 1.75 -16.58 4.78
C LEU A 117 0.76 -15.55 5.31
N THR A 118 -0.37 -16.00 5.86
CA THR A 118 -1.37 -15.12 6.49
C THR A 118 -0.76 -14.33 7.64
N GLY A 119 0.07 -14.96 8.48
CA GLY A 119 0.77 -14.28 9.58
C GLY A 119 1.71 -13.17 9.10
N TYR A 120 2.54 -13.43 8.09
CA TYR A 120 3.45 -12.43 7.52
C TYR A 120 2.71 -11.26 6.88
N LEU A 121 1.65 -11.54 6.10
CA LEU A 121 0.86 -10.50 5.45
C LEU A 121 0.10 -9.62 6.45
N LEU A 122 -0.43 -10.21 7.52
CA LEU A 122 -1.08 -9.45 8.60
C LEU A 122 -0.07 -8.60 9.37
N GLY A 123 1.10 -9.17 9.70
CA GLY A 123 2.17 -8.42 10.35
C GLY A 123 2.63 -7.22 9.52
N TRP A 124 2.76 -7.38 8.20
CA TRP A 124 3.04 -6.27 7.29
C TRP A 124 1.94 -5.20 7.34
N LEU A 125 0.67 -5.59 7.22
CA LEU A 125 -0.46 -4.65 7.24
C LEU A 125 -0.57 -3.90 8.56
N ASP A 126 -0.23 -4.53 9.69
CA ASP A 126 -0.23 -3.90 11.01
C ASP A 126 0.94 -2.90 11.17
N ILE A 127 2.12 -3.20 10.61
CA ILE A 127 3.26 -2.27 10.58
C ILE A 127 2.92 -1.04 9.71
N GLU A 128 2.39 -1.25 8.51
CA GLU A 128 1.90 -0.18 7.63
C GLU A 128 0.82 0.69 8.29
N ALA A 129 -0.12 0.05 9.01
CA ALA A 129 -1.20 0.72 9.72
C ALA A 129 -0.72 1.59 10.89
N SER A 130 0.37 1.20 11.54
CA SER A 130 0.92 1.91 12.70
C SER A 130 1.52 3.27 12.37
N GLY A 131 1.91 3.51 11.10
CA GLY A 131 2.45 4.80 10.63
C GLY A 131 3.78 5.22 11.25
N THR A 132 4.36 4.38 12.11
CA THR A 132 5.60 4.62 12.87
C THR A 132 6.68 3.57 12.63
N GLY A 133 6.43 2.61 11.73
CA GLY A 133 7.39 1.55 11.41
C GLY A 133 8.52 2.07 10.53
N ASP A 134 9.76 1.68 10.86
CA ASP A 134 10.90 1.82 9.96
C ASP A 134 10.60 1.02 8.67
N PRO A 135 10.82 1.57 7.46
CA PRO A 135 10.71 0.81 6.22
C PRO A 135 11.47 -0.53 6.25
N GLU A 136 12.62 -0.63 6.93
CA GLU A 136 13.33 -1.90 7.09
C GLU A 136 12.52 -2.94 7.89
N THR A 137 11.71 -2.49 8.86
CA THR A 137 10.84 -3.35 9.66
C THR A 137 9.61 -3.80 8.87
N ALA A 138 9.08 -2.95 7.98
CA ALA A 138 7.99 -3.29 7.08
C ALA A 138 8.43 -4.27 5.96
N ASP A 139 9.68 -4.19 5.51
CA ASP A 139 10.20 -5.06 4.46
C ASP A 139 10.40 -6.52 4.93
N HIS A 140 10.67 -6.74 6.22
CA HIS A 140 10.96 -8.08 6.74
C HIS A 140 9.79 -9.08 6.58
N PRO A 141 8.54 -8.79 6.98
CA PRO A 141 7.43 -9.72 6.73
C PRO A 141 7.14 -9.97 5.25
N LEU A 142 7.31 -8.97 4.38
CA LEU A 142 7.16 -9.15 2.92
C LEU A 142 8.27 -10.04 2.35
N HIS A 143 9.50 -9.88 2.83
CA HIS A 143 10.62 -10.73 2.46
C HIS A 143 10.36 -12.18 2.85
N GLU A 144 9.93 -12.43 4.08
CA GLU A 144 9.58 -13.75 4.58
C GLU A 144 8.42 -14.39 3.80
N ALA A 145 7.37 -13.62 3.51
CA ALA A 145 6.26 -14.08 2.66
C ALA A 145 6.73 -14.46 1.26
N SER A 146 7.63 -13.67 0.67
CA SER A 146 8.21 -13.92 -0.66
C SER A 146 9.10 -15.16 -0.67
N THR A 147 9.92 -15.35 0.36
CA THR A 147 10.76 -16.54 0.55
C THR A 147 9.90 -17.79 0.66
N LEU A 148 8.85 -17.76 1.50
CA LEU A 148 7.92 -18.88 1.67
C LEU A 148 7.20 -19.23 0.36
N ALA A 149 6.79 -18.23 -0.42
CA ALA A 149 6.16 -18.44 -1.72
C ALA A 149 7.15 -19.05 -2.74
N ALA A 150 8.40 -18.59 -2.75
CA ALA A 150 9.45 -19.11 -3.63
C ALA A 150 9.83 -20.56 -3.29
N GLU A 151 9.90 -20.91 -2.01
CA GLU A 151 10.09 -22.29 -1.55
C GLU A 151 8.98 -23.20 -2.01
N TYR A 152 7.73 -22.77 -1.83
CA TYR A 152 6.57 -23.52 -2.29
C TYR A 152 6.56 -23.72 -3.82
N GLY A 153 6.95 -22.70 -4.60
CA GLY A 153 7.10 -22.83 -6.05
C GLY A 153 8.18 -23.86 -6.45
N ARG A 154 9.34 -23.85 -5.77
CA ARG A 154 10.41 -24.83 -6.02
C ARG A 154 9.98 -26.26 -5.67
N GLU A 155 9.29 -26.44 -4.55
CA GLU A 155 8.78 -27.75 -4.15
C GLU A 155 7.72 -28.27 -5.11
N SER A 156 6.80 -27.42 -5.54
CA SER A 156 5.73 -27.79 -6.48
C SER A 156 6.31 -28.19 -7.84
N ALA A 157 7.31 -27.46 -8.33
CA ALA A 157 8.05 -27.83 -9.54
C ALA A 157 8.79 -29.18 -9.39
N GLY A 158 9.40 -29.44 -8.23
CA GLY A 158 10.04 -30.72 -7.92
C GLY A 158 9.08 -31.91 -7.86
N ARG A 159 7.79 -31.66 -7.61
CA ARG A 159 6.70 -32.66 -7.62
C ARG A 159 6.01 -32.79 -8.98
N GLY A 160 6.43 -32.01 -9.98
CA GLY A 160 5.87 -32.02 -11.32
C GLY A 160 4.52 -31.30 -11.44
N TRP A 161 4.14 -30.47 -10.47
CA TRP A 161 2.91 -29.68 -10.56
C TRP A 161 3.09 -28.53 -11.56
N SER A 162 2.02 -28.23 -12.30
CA SER A 162 1.99 -27.08 -13.20
C SER A 162 2.00 -25.76 -12.41
N LEU A 163 2.35 -24.67 -13.09
CA LEU A 163 2.24 -23.33 -12.54
C LEU A 163 0.79 -23.02 -12.12
N SER A 164 -0.21 -23.46 -12.91
CA SER A 164 -1.62 -23.24 -12.60
C SER A 164 -2.02 -23.96 -11.31
N GLN A 165 -1.63 -25.24 -11.16
CA GLN A 165 -1.85 -26.01 -9.93
C GLN A 165 -1.14 -25.36 -8.72
N THR A 166 0.02 -24.75 -8.94
CA THR A 166 0.75 -24.07 -7.87
C THR A 166 0.02 -22.80 -7.41
N VAL A 167 -0.56 -22.02 -8.32
CA VAL A 167 -1.18 -20.70 -8.03
C VAL A 167 -2.66 -20.79 -7.64
N GLU A 168 -3.36 -21.86 -8.07
CA GLU A 168 -4.79 -22.09 -7.76
C GLU A 168 -5.03 -22.75 -6.39
N GLY A 169 -3.95 -23.09 -5.66
CA GLY A 169 -3.99 -23.76 -4.35
C GLY A 169 -4.16 -22.84 -3.15
#